data_AF-A0A661IVV8-F1
#
_entry.id   AF-A0A661IVV8-F1
#
_cell.length_a   1.000
_cell.length_b   1.000
_cell.length_c   1.000
_cell.angle_alpha   90.00
_cell.angle_beta   90.00
_cell.angle_gamma   90.00
#
_symmetry.space_group_name_H-M   'P 1'
#
loop_
_entity.id
_entity.type
_entity.pdbx_description
1 polymer ?
#
loop_
_entity_poly.entity_id
_entity_poly.type
_entity_poly.pdbx_seq_one_letter_code
_entity_poly.pdbx_strand_id
1 'polypeptide(L)' 'MTKKELAERINVDPKTLKNWETSKPELIRLIRLGLATEEHINATKEYVDSVESEINRDR' A
#
# COMPACT_ATOMS: atom_id res chain seq x y z
N MET A 1 3.54 -5.45 -5.14
CA MET A 1 3.49 -6.36 -3.97
C MET A 1 2.90 -7.72 -4.37
N THR A 2 3.52 -8.83 -3.98
CA THR A 2 3.05 -10.20 -4.21
C THR A 2 2.14 -10.70 -3.07
N LYS A 3 1.41 -11.82 -3.27
CA LYS A 3 0.60 -12.42 -2.18
C LYS A 3 1.45 -12.88 -0.99
N LYS A 4 2.69 -13.31 -1.23
CA LYS A 4 3.63 -13.72 -0.18
C LYS A 4 4.08 -12.52 0.64
N GLU A 5 4.46 -11.43 -0.02
CA GLU A 5 4.81 -10.17 0.64
C GLU A 5 3.64 -9.61 1.45
N LEU A 6 2.41 -9.68 0.91
CA LEU A 6 1.23 -9.27 1.67
C LEU A 6 1.03 -10.11 2.93
N ALA A 7 1.17 -11.44 2.80
CA ALA A 7 1.04 -12.37 3.91
C ALA A 7 2.07 -12.08 5.02
N GLU A 8 3.34 -11.87 4.63
CA GLU A 8 4.41 -11.47 5.54
C GLU A 8 4.11 -10.11 6.21
N ARG A 9 3.68 -9.12 5.41
CA ARG A 9 3.40 -7.76 5.88
C ARG A 9 2.30 -7.70 6.93
N ILE A 10 1.23 -8.49 6.79
CA ILE A 10 0.13 -8.54 7.76
C ILE A 10 0.28 -9.68 8.77
N ASN A 11 1.47 -10.30 8.81
CA ASN A 11 1.83 -11.39 9.71
C ASN A 11 0.81 -12.53 9.73
N VAL A 12 0.52 -13.08 8.55
CA VAL A 12 -0.39 -14.20 8.37
C VAL A 12 0.22 -15.25 7.45
N ASP A 13 -0.11 -16.52 7.68
CA ASP A 13 0.31 -17.59 6.78
C ASP A 13 -0.33 -17.41 5.37
N PRO A 14 0.41 -17.62 4.27
CA PRO A 14 -0.12 -17.46 2.91
C PRO A 14 -1.36 -18.31 2.59
N LYS A 15 -1.49 -19.51 3.18
CA LYS A 15 -2.68 -20.36 3.02
C LYS A 15 -3.87 -19.74 3.73
N THR A 16 -3.67 -19.14 4.90
CA THR A 16 -4.72 -18.41 5.61
C THR A 16 -5.17 -17.18 4.82
N LEU A 17 -4.23 -16.41 4.25
CA LEU A 17 -4.57 -15.30 3.37
C LEU A 17 -5.38 -15.76 2.14
N LYS A 18 -5.00 -16.89 1.52
CA LYS A 18 -5.76 -17.49 0.42
C LYS A 18 -7.19 -17.87 0.86
N ASN A 19 -7.36 -18.42 2.05
CA ASN A 19 -8.68 -18.76 2.59
C ASN A 19 -9.54 -17.52 2.86
N TRP A 20 -8.93 -16.37 3.19
CA TRP A 20 -9.67 -15.12 3.40
C TRP A 20 -10.25 -14.55 2.11
N GLU A 21 -9.66 -14.85 0.95
CA GLU A 21 -10.21 -14.44 -0.36
C GLU A 21 -11.65 -14.94 -0.57
N THR A 22 -12.01 -16.09 0.00
CA THR A 22 -13.35 -16.66 -0.07
C THR A 22 -14.16 -16.44 1.21
N SER A 23 -13.55 -16.65 2.37
CA SER A 23 -14.27 -16.61 3.66
C SER A 23 -14.47 -15.21 4.24
N LYS A 24 -13.66 -14.23 3.81
CA LYS A 24 -13.66 -12.85 4.31
C LYS A 24 -13.40 -11.84 3.19
N PRO A 25 -14.24 -11.81 2.13
CA PRO A 25 -14.01 -10.95 0.97
C PRO A 25 -13.91 -9.46 1.33
N GLU A 26 -14.70 -9.00 2.30
CA GLU A 26 -14.67 -7.61 2.76
C GLU A 26 -13.36 -7.25 3.47
N LEU A 27 -12.78 -8.18 4.25
CA LEU A 27 -11.48 -7.96 4.87
C LEU A 27 -10.39 -7.76 3.80
N ILE A 28 -10.40 -8.59 2.75
CA ILE A 28 -9.47 -8.45 1.63
C ILE A 28 -9.67 -7.12 0.90
N ARG A 29 -10.92 -6.68 0.73
CA ARG A 29 -11.23 -5.37 0.14
C ARG A 29 -10.61 -4.23 0.97
N LEU A 30 -10.79 -4.25 2.29
CA LEU A 30 -10.22 -3.24 3.19
C LEU A 30 -8.69 -3.23 3.17
N ILE A 31 -8.06 -4.40 3.19
CA ILE A 31 -6.59 -4.52 3.09
C ILE A 31 -6.09 -3.89 1.79
N ARG A 32 -6.71 -4.21 0.65
CA ARG A 32 -6.33 -3.64 -0.66
C ARG A 32 -6.51 -2.13 -0.70
N LEU A 33 -7.61 -1.62 -0.15
CA LEU A 33 -7.86 -0.16 -0.07
C LEU A 33 -6.80 0.54 0.78
N GLY A 34 -6.42 -0.04 1.92
CA GLY A 34 -5.35 0.49 2.77
C GLY A 34 -4.02 0.59 2.01
N LEU A 35 -3.63 -0.48 1.31
CA LEU A 35 -2.38 -0.52 0.54
C LEU A 35 -2.35 0.52 -0.58
N ALA A 36 -3.44 0.63 -1.36
CA ALA A 36 -3.54 1.65 -2.40
C ALA A 36 -3.48 3.07 -1.82
N THR A 37 -4.09 3.28 -0.64
CA THR A 37 -4.04 4.57 0.05
C THR A 37 -2.62 4.94 0.47
N GLU A 38 -1.84 4.00 0.99
CA GLU A 38 -0.42 4.25 1.31
C GLU A 38 0.42 4.58 0.07
N GLU A 39 0.21 3.86 -1.04
CA GLU A 39 0.89 4.16 -2.31
C GLU A 39 0.57 5.59 -2.78
N HIS A 40 -0.69 6.00 -2.70
CA HIS A 40 -1.10 7.38 -3.02
C HIS A 40 -0.47 8.42 -2.10
N ILE A 41 -0.39 8.15 -0.79
CA ILE A 41 0.25 9.06 0.17
C ILE A 41 1.73 9.22 -0.17
N ASN A 42 2.44 8.13 -0.45
CA ASN A 42 3.86 8.18 -0.77
C ASN A 42 4.13 8.91 -2.08
N ALA A 43 3.36 8.62 -3.14
CA ALA A 43 3.48 9.33 -4.41
C ALA A 43 3.19 10.84 -4.26
N THR A 44 2.22 11.20 -3.41
CA THR A 44 1.91 12.61 -3.13
C THR A 44 3.06 13.30 -2.39
N LYS A 45 3.70 12.62 -1.43
CA LYS A 45 4.88 13.16 -0.73
C LYS A 45 6.04 13.39 -1.70
N GLU A 46 6.36 12.39 -2.52
CA GLU A 46 7.41 12.51 -3.54
C GLU A 46 7.15 13.67 -4.52
N TYR A 47 5.89 13.87 -4.90
CA TYR A 47 5.48 15.00 -5.73
C TYR A 47 5.68 16.34 -5.02
N VAL A 48 5.24 16.47 -3.76
CA VAL A 48 5.45 17.69 -2.96
C VAL A 48 6.93 18.00 -2.81
N ASP A 49 7.74 17.00 -2.46
CA ASP A 49 9.19 17.14 -2.31
C ASP A 49 9.84 17.62 -3.63
N SER A 50 9.39 17.08 -4.77
CA SER A 50 9.84 17.54 -6.09
C SER A 50 9.49 19.01 -6.34
N VAL A 51 8.25 19.43 -6.05
CA VAL A 51 7.81 20.83 -6.23
C VAL A 51 8.61 21.78 -5.33
N GLU A 52 8.83 21.40 -4.06
CA GLU A 52 9.65 22.20 -3.13
C GLU A 52 11.10 22.32 -3.60
N SER A 53 11.67 21.26 -4.17
CA SER A 53 13.04 21.27 -4.69
C SER A 53 13.20 22.23 -5.87
N GLU A 54 12.19 22.37 -6.73
CA GLU A 54 12.19 23.31 -7.85
C GLU A 54 12.08 24.76 -7.34
N ILE A 55 11.20 25.03 -6.38
CA ILE A 55 11.10 26.37 -5.75
C ILE A 55 12.43 26.82 -5.14
N ASN A 56 13.15 25.90 -4.50
CA ASN A 56 14.43 26.21 -3.85
C ASN A 56 15.59 26.32 -4.85
N ARG A 57 15.48 25.78 -6.07
CA ARG A 57 16.50 25.94 -7.12
C ARG A 57 16.53 27.35 -7.71
N ASP A 58 15.38 28.02 -7.73
CA ASP A 58 15.21 29.36 -8.30
C ASP A 58 15.48 30.51 -7.30
N ARG A 59 15.92 30.19 -6.07
CA ARG A 59 16.28 31.14 -5.00
C ARG A 59 17.78 31.24 -4.82
#